data_AF-A0A938WGT0-F1
#
_entry.id   AF-A0A938WGT0-F1
#
_cell.length_a   1.000
_cell.length_b   1.000
_cell.length_c   1.000
_cell.angle_alpha   90.00
_cell.angle_beta   90.00
_cell.angle_gamma   90.00
#
_symmetry.space_group_name_H-M   'P 1'
#
loop_
_entity.id
_entity.type
_entity.pdbx_description
1 polymer ?
#
loop_
_entity_poly.entity_id
_entity_poly.type
_entity_poly.pdbx_seq_one_letter_code
_entity_poly.pdbx_strand_id
1 'polypeptide(L)'
;MLRWITTGLAATLALAACVTINVYFPAAAAEKAADRIIEDIWGKDKGGEQSALPVPQGEVLLAALRGALDLVVPAAEAQADLDISSPAIRSLTASMKARAAELDPFFGSGAVGLTAGGLIELRDANAVPLAERNRARKLVADENADRNALYREIAGANGHPEWEADIRGTFAQRWIANARAGWWYQNAAGAWVQK
;
A
#
# COMPACT_ATOMS: atom_id res chain seq x y z
N MET A 1 -39.09 -39.23 15.31
CA MET A 1 -37.65 -38.92 15.19
C MET A 1 -37.31 -38.14 13.91
N LEU A 2 -37.81 -38.53 12.73
CA LEU A 2 -37.51 -37.86 11.45
C LEU A 2 -38.03 -36.40 11.30
N ARG A 3 -39.11 -36.04 12.00
CA ARG A 3 -39.69 -34.67 12.01
C ARG A 3 -38.88 -33.65 12.83
N TRP A 4 -38.01 -34.13 13.72
CA TRP A 4 -37.21 -33.30 14.63
C TRP A 4 -35.84 -32.99 14.01
N ILE A 5 -35.35 -33.90 13.16
CA ILE A 5 -34.13 -33.71 12.36
C ILE A 5 -34.36 -32.71 11.23
N THR A 6 -35.53 -32.75 10.58
CA THR A 6 -35.90 -31.83 9.48
C THR A 6 -36.15 -30.40 9.96
N THR A 7 -36.69 -30.21 11.17
CA THR A 7 -36.86 -28.88 11.78
C THR A 7 -35.54 -28.31 12.31
N GLY A 8 -34.65 -29.15 12.85
CA GLY A 8 -33.31 -28.72 13.26
C GLY A 8 -32.41 -28.30 12.07
N LEU A 9 -32.50 -29.02 10.95
CA LEU A 9 -31.72 -28.72 9.74
C LEU A 9 -32.21 -27.44 9.03
N ALA A 10 -33.52 -27.18 9.04
CA ALA A 10 -34.07 -25.95 8.46
C ALA A 10 -33.73 -24.69 9.29
N ALA A 11 -33.60 -24.82 10.60
CA ALA A 11 -33.25 -23.71 11.50
C ALA A 11 -31.77 -23.30 11.41
N THR A 12 -30.86 -24.22 11.10
CA THR A 12 -29.44 -23.90 10.89
C THR A 12 -29.16 -23.29 9.51
N LEU A 13 -29.95 -23.64 8.49
CA LEU A 13 -29.86 -23.05 7.14
C LEU A 13 -30.42 -21.61 7.07
N ALA A 14 -31.35 -21.24 7.95
CA ALA A 14 -31.98 -19.92 7.95
C ALA A 14 -31.11 -18.78 8.53
N LEU A 15 -30.06 -19.10 9.30
CA LEU A 15 -29.16 -18.12 9.92
C LEU A 15 -28.01 -17.65 9.01
N ALA A 16 -27.89 -18.22 7.80
CA ALA A 16 -26.81 -17.90 6.85
C ALA A 16 -27.10 -16.69 5.93
N ALA A 17 -28.29 -16.11 5.97
CA ALA A 17 -28.78 -15.26 4.86
C ALA A 17 -28.62 -13.74 5.05
N CYS A 18 -28.09 -13.26 6.18
CA CYS A 18 -27.90 -11.82 6.40
C CYS A 18 -26.54 -11.51 7.01
N VAL A 19 -25.45 -11.90 6.34
CA VAL A 19 -24.17 -11.20 6.54
C VAL A 19 -24.33 -9.85 5.83
N THR A 20 -24.50 -8.79 6.61
CA THR A 20 -24.25 -7.43 6.14
C THR A 20 -22.76 -7.36 5.82
N ILE A 21 -22.36 -7.69 4.59
CA ILE A 21 -21.00 -7.49 4.12
C ILE A 21 -20.84 -5.98 3.97
N ASN A 22 -20.60 -5.30 5.09
CA ASN A 22 -20.09 -3.93 5.08
C ASN A 22 -18.64 -4.06 4.62
N VAL A 23 -18.40 -3.99 3.30
CA VAL A 23 -17.05 -4.10 2.75
C VAL A 23 -16.28 -2.84 3.16
N TYR A 24 -15.62 -2.93 4.31
CA TYR A 24 -14.66 -1.94 4.76
C TYR A 24 -13.43 -1.99 3.85
N PHE A 25 -12.74 -0.85 3.71
CA PHE A 25 -11.52 -0.76 2.92
C PHE A 25 -10.48 -1.83 3.36
N PRO A 26 -9.98 -2.69 2.45
CA PRO A 26 -9.09 -3.78 2.80
C PRO A 26 -7.64 -3.30 2.95
N ALA A 27 -7.37 -2.56 4.04
CA ALA A 27 -6.08 -1.89 4.27
C ALA A 27 -4.85 -2.81 4.11
N ALA A 28 -4.88 -4.02 4.68
CA ALA A 28 -3.76 -4.96 4.58
C ALA A 28 -3.49 -5.42 3.13
N ALA A 29 -4.55 -5.63 2.35
CA ALA A 29 -4.42 -5.96 0.93
C ALA A 29 -3.87 -4.76 0.13
N ALA A 30 -4.29 -3.55 0.49
CA ALA A 30 -3.77 -2.31 -0.09
C ALA A 30 -2.29 -2.09 0.21
N GLU A 31 -1.84 -2.37 1.44
CA GLU A 31 -0.42 -2.28 1.82
C GLU A 31 0.43 -3.26 1.00
N LYS A 32 0.00 -4.51 0.90
CA LYS A 32 0.66 -5.55 0.10
C LYS A 32 0.69 -5.21 -1.39
N ALA A 33 -0.39 -4.65 -1.92
CA ALA A 33 -0.46 -4.19 -3.30
C ALA A 33 0.49 -3.01 -3.55
N ALA A 34 0.52 -2.05 -2.63
CA ALA A 34 1.43 -0.91 -2.67
C ALA A 34 2.88 -1.35 -2.65
N ASP A 35 3.28 -2.22 -1.73
CA ASP A 35 4.66 -2.73 -1.66
C ASP A 35 5.09 -3.40 -2.97
N ARG A 36 4.24 -4.24 -3.55
CA ARG A 36 4.53 -4.89 -4.84
C ARG A 36 4.76 -3.89 -5.96
N ILE A 37 3.91 -2.87 -6.06
CA ILE A 37 4.04 -1.83 -7.09
C ILE A 37 5.30 -0.98 -6.84
N ILE A 38 5.55 -0.59 -5.59
CA ILE A 38 6.69 0.25 -5.22
C ILE A 38 8.01 -0.49 -5.47
N GLU A 39 8.10 -1.76 -5.08
CA GLU A 39 9.25 -2.62 -5.36
C GLU A 39 9.50 -2.78 -6.86
N ASP A 40 8.45 -2.84 -7.69
CA ASP A 40 8.61 -2.90 -9.14
C ASP A 40 9.15 -1.58 -9.72
N ILE A 41 8.71 -0.44 -9.17
CA ILE A 41 9.10 0.90 -9.65
C ILE A 41 10.52 1.27 -9.22
N TRP A 42 10.88 1.09 -7.95
CA TRP A 42 12.18 1.49 -7.40
C TRP A 42 13.21 0.36 -7.33
N GLY A 43 12.78 -0.88 -7.55
CA GLY A 43 13.63 -2.06 -7.38
C GLY A 43 13.79 -2.46 -5.91
N LYS A 44 14.26 -3.70 -5.71
CA LYS A 44 14.58 -4.25 -4.39
C LYS A 44 15.94 -3.72 -3.91
N ASP A 45 16.03 -2.44 -3.60
CA ASP A 45 17.10 -1.99 -2.72
C ASP A 45 16.68 -2.31 -1.28
N LYS A 46 17.48 -3.11 -0.58
CA LYS A 46 17.26 -3.53 0.80
C LYS A 46 17.40 -2.35 1.78
N GLY A 47 16.58 -1.32 1.64
CA GLY A 47 16.46 -0.16 2.51
C GLY A 47 15.19 -0.26 3.33
N GLY A 48 15.16 -1.21 4.25
CA GLY A 48 14.01 -1.52 5.08
C GLY A 48 14.05 -2.98 5.50
N GLU A 49 14.95 -3.30 6.43
CA GLU A 49 14.78 -4.50 7.24
C GLU A 49 13.33 -4.51 7.72
N GLN A 50 12.60 -5.57 7.35
CA GLN A 50 11.32 -5.88 7.96
C GLN A 50 11.52 -5.78 9.47
N SER A 51 10.96 -4.74 10.07
CA SER A 51 10.90 -4.60 11.51
C SER A 51 9.94 -5.67 12.02
N ALA A 52 10.44 -6.90 12.10
CA ALA A 52 9.91 -7.89 13.01
C ALA A 52 10.15 -7.34 14.40
N LEU A 53 9.08 -6.87 15.04
CA LEU A 53 9.11 -6.51 16.45
C LEU A 53 9.69 -7.70 17.24
N PRO A 54 10.57 -7.46 18.24
CA PRO A 54 11.07 -8.54 19.08
C PRO A 54 9.92 -9.07 19.95
N VAL A 55 9.45 -10.26 19.60
CA VAL A 55 8.41 -11.02 20.32
C VAL A 55 8.99 -11.44 21.68
N PRO A 56 8.45 -10.97 22.82
CA PRO A 56 8.92 -11.38 24.14
C PRO A 56 8.63 -12.86 24.40
N GLN A 57 9.51 -13.53 25.17
CA GLN A 57 9.53 -14.98 25.38
C GLN A 57 8.23 -15.59 25.93
N GLY A 58 7.33 -14.78 26.51
CA GLY A 58 5.99 -15.19 26.94
C GLY A 58 4.98 -15.41 25.79
N GLU A 59 5.21 -14.83 24.62
CA GLU A 59 4.33 -14.97 23.45
C GLU A 59 4.52 -16.31 22.72
N VAL A 60 5.62 -17.02 22.95
CA VAL A 60 5.90 -18.33 22.33
C VAL A 60 4.91 -19.41 22.81
N LEU A 61 4.53 -19.37 24.10
CA LEU A 61 3.56 -20.29 24.68
C LEU A 61 2.13 -19.97 24.22
N LEU A 62 1.81 -18.68 24.08
CA LEU A 62 0.52 -18.23 23.56
C LEU A 62 0.37 -18.52 22.05
N ALA A 63 1.46 -18.40 21.29
CA ALA A 63 1.54 -18.79 19.88
C ALA A 63 1.38 -20.31 19.69
N ALA A 64 1.92 -21.14 20.59
CA ALA A 64 1.73 -22.59 20.57
C ALA A 64 0.26 -22.98 20.87
N LEU A 65 -0.41 -22.30 21.80
CA LEU A 65 -1.83 -22.48 22.07
C LEU A 65 -2.71 -22.01 20.90
N ARG A 66 -2.33 -20.93 20.20
CA ARG A 66 -3.01 -20.44 19.00
C ARG A 66 -2.91 -21.42 17.84
N GLY A 67 -1.74 -22.02 17.62
CA GLY A 67 -1.55 -23.05 16.59
C GLY A 67 -2.38 -24.32 16.81
N ALA A 68 -2.74 -24.63 18.07
CA ALA A 68 -3.67 -25.72 18.38
C ALA A 68 -5.15 -25.36 18.11
N LEU A 69 -5.52 -24.07 18.22
CA LEU A 69 -6.87 -23.60 17.86
C LEU A 69 -7.07 -23.47 16.34
N ASP A 70 -6.04 -23.10 15.57
CA ASP A 70 -6.10 -23.02 14.10
C ASP A 70 -6.32 -24.40 13.42
N LEU A 71 -6.04 -25.50 14.13
CA LEU A 71 -6.36 -26.86 13.68
C LEU A 71 -7.86 -27.16 13.75
N VAL A 72 -8.61 -26.46 14.61
CA VAL A 72 -10.04 -26.68 14.87
C VAL A 72 -10.90 -25.63 14.17
N VAL A 73 -10.38 -24.42 13.98
CA VAL A 73 -11.05 -23.34 13.24
C VAL A 73 -10.16 -23.01 12.04
N PRO A 74 -10.55 -23.36 10.80
CA PRO A 74 -9.79 -22.88 9.65
C PRO A 74 -9.78 -21.35 9.71
N ALA A 75 -8.60 -20.76 9.77
CA ALA A 75 -8.41 -19.34 9.60
C ALA A 75 -8.97 -18.98 8.21
N ALA A 76 -10.20 -18.48 8.18
CA ALA A 76 -10.83 -17.97 6.98
C ALA A 76 -10.22 -16.60 6.68
N GLU A 77 -8.95 -16.57 6.25
CA GLU A 77 -8.28 -15.42 5.67
C GLU A 77 -8.83 -15.23 4.24
N ALA A 78 -10.11 -14.86 4.14
CA ALA A 78 -10.78 -14.55 2.89
C ALA A 78 -10.82 -13.04 2.65
N GLN A 79 -9.74 -12.32 2.98
CA GLN A 79 -9.62 -10.94 2.53
C GLN A 79 -9.26 -10.97 1.05
N ALA A 80 -10.13 -10.41 0.20
CA ALA A 80 -9.85 -10.27 -1.21
C ALA A 80 -8.59 -9.40 -1.42
N ASP A 81 -7.60 -9.92 -2.16
CA ASP A 81 -6.45 -9.12 -2.61
C ASP A 81 -6.96 -8.01 -3.55
N LEU A 82 -6.41 -6.80 -3.48
CA LEU A 82 -6.73 -5.76 -4.46
C LEU A 82 -6.25 -6.17 -5.86
N ASP A 83 -7.11 -6.03 -6.86
CA ASP A 83 -6.73 -6.18 -8.25
C ASP A 83 -5.83 -5.02 -8.68
N ILE A 84 -4.59 -5.36 -8.99
CA ILE A 84 -3.57 -4.47 -9.56
C ILE A 84 -3.11 -4.93 -10.94
N SER A 85 -3.87 -5.82 -11.57
CA SER A 85 -3.52 -6.49 -12.82
C SER A 85 -4.21 -5.88 -14.04
N SER A 86 -4.84 -4.71 -13.93
CA SER A 86 -5.44 -4.05 -15.09
C SER A 86 -4.36 -3.58 -16.09
N PRO A 87 -4.65 -3.53 -17.41
CA PRO A 87 -3.72 -2.96 -18.39
C PRO A 87 -3.33 -1.51 -18.08
N ALA A 88 -4.27 -0.72 -17.54
CA ALA A 88 -4.03 0.68 -17.17
C ALA A 88 -3.02 0.78 -16.01
N ILE A 89 -3.21 -0.01 -14.96
CA ILE A 89 -2.29 -0.06 -13.81
C ILE A 89 -0.90 -0.48 -14.27
N ARG A 90 -0.79 -1.53 -15.10
CA ARG A 90 0.51 -1.95 -15.66
C ARG A 90 1.20 -0.84 -16.46
N SER A 91 0.45 -0.11 -17.29
CA SER A 91 1.01 0.98 -18.09
C SER A 91 1.51 2.13 -17.22
N LEU A 92 0.77 2.49 -16.17
CA LEU A 92 1.16 3.52 -15.21
C LEU A 92 2.42 3.10 -14.45
N THR A 93 2.44 1.89 -13.89
CA THR A 93 3.61 1.34 -13.18
C THR A 93 4.85 1.31 -14.09
N ALA A 94 4.70 0.91 -15.35
CA ALA A 94 5.81 0.93 -16.31
C ALA A 94 6.33 2.35 -16.59
N SER A 95 5.43 3.33 -16.70
CA SER A 95 5.82 4.74 -16.89
C SER A 95 6.58 5.29 -15.68
N MET A 96 6.06 5.04 -14.48
CA MET A 96 6.70 5.43 -13.21
C MET A 96 8.07 4.77 -13.05
N LYS A 97 8.19 3.48 -13.36
CA LYS A 97 9.44 2.74 -13.34
C LYS A 97 10.49 3.32 -14.28
N ALA A 98 10.10 3.68 -15.51
CA ALA A 98 11.00 4.32 -16.45
C ALA A 98 11.49 5.69 -15.93
N ARG A 99 10.60 6.46 -15.27
CA ARG A 99 10.91 7.77 -14.70
C ARG A 99 11.74 7.71 -13.42
N ALA A 100 11.65 6.61 -12.66
CA ALA A 100 12.33 6.46 -11.38
C ALA A 100 13.84 6.73 -11.47
N ALA A 101 14.50 6.25 -12.52
CA ALA A 101 15.93 6.47 -12.75
C ALA A 101 16.28 7.95 -12.98
N GLU A 102 15.38 8.72 -13.59
CA GLU A 102 15.58 10.16 -13.80
C GLU A 102 15.32 10.98 -12.54
N LEU A 103 14.46 10.49 -11.64
CA LEU A 103 14.16 11.11 -10.36
C LEU A 103 15.21 10.83 -9.28
N ASP A 104 15.90 9.69 -9.37
CA ASP A 104 16.89 9.23 -8.40
C ASP A 104 17.93 10.30 -7.97
N PRO A 105 18.61 11.03 -8.89
CA PRO A 105 19.56 12.06 -8.48
C PRO A 105 18.92 13.22 -7.70
N PHE A 106 17.64 13.53 -7.96
CA PHE A 106 16.92 14.58 -7.25
C PHE A 106 16.45 14.14 -5.86
N PHE A 107 16.12 12.86 -5.67
CA PHE A 107 15.92 12.30 -4.34
C PHE A 107 17.23 12.22 -3.55
N GLY A 108 18.31 11.76 -4.18
CA GLY A 108 19.63 11.60 -3.57
C GLY A 108 20.25 12.92 -3.11
N SER A 109 20.07 14.01 -3.86
CA SER A 109 20.50 15.35 -3.45
C SER A 109 19.57 16.00 -2.41
N GLY A 110 18.41 15.40 -2.16
CA GLY A 110 17.34 16.01 -1.40
C GLY A 110 16.70 17.19 -2.13
N ALA A 111 16.82 17.37 -3.44
CA ALA A 111 16.00 18.35 -4.15
C ALA A 111 14.51 17.99 -4.12
N VAL A 112 14.20 16.69 -4.25
CA VAL A 112 12.85 16.13 -4.26
C VAL A 112 12.61 15.31 -3.00
N GLY A 113 11.38 15.33 -2.49
CA GLY A 113 10.97 14.53 -1.34
C GLY A 113 9.55 13.99 -1.45
N LEU A 114 9.23 13.02 -0.61
CA LEU A 114 7.92 12.38 -0.51
C LEU A 114 6.98 13.19 0.39
N THR A 115 5.78 13.49 -0.08
CA THR A 115 4.76 14.17 0.70
C THR A 115 3.95 13.16 1.54
N ALA A 116 3.30 13.64 2.60
CA ALA A 116 2.41 12.81 3.42
C ALA A 116 1.15 12.34 2.66
N GLY A 117 0.86 12.94 1.50
CA GLY A 117 -0.27 12.61 0.62
C GLY A 117 0.06 11.60 -0.49
N GLY A 118 1.24 10.98 -0.46
CA GLY A 118 1.63 9.94 -1.43
C GLY A 118 2.09 10.48 -2.77
N LEU A 119 2.40 11.76 -2.85
CA LEU A 119 2.97 12.46 -4.00
C LEU A 119 4.43 12.84 -3.74
N ILE A 120 5.11 13.42 -4.73
CA ILE A 120 6.46 13.97 -4.59
C ILE A 120 6.45 15.48 -4.80
N GLU A 121 7.41 16.18 -4.19
CA GLU A 121 7.52 17.64 -4.31
C GLU A 121 8.98 18.06 -4.49
N LEU A 122 9.20 19.15 -5.25
CA LEU A 122 10.49 19.83 -5.31
C LEU A 122 10.69 20.64 -4.02
N ARG A 123 11.16 19.97 -2.96
CA ARG A 123 11.41 20.57 -1.64
C ARG A 123 12.44 21.69 -1.69
N ASP A 124 13.56 21.45 -2.38
CA ASP A 124 14.66 22.41 -2.44
C ASP A 124 15.12 22.62 -3.89
N ALA A 125 14.63 23.70 -4.51
CA ALA A 125 15.02 24.09 -5.85
C ALA A 125 16.48 24.60 -5.93
N ASN A 126 17.09 25.01 -4.80
CA ASN A 126 18.48 25.46 -4.76
C ASN A 126 19.48 24.29 -4.81
N ALA A 127 19.04 23.10 -4.40
CA ALA A 127 19.79 21.86 -4.59
C ALA A 127 19.81 21.38 -6.06
N VAL A 128 19.08 22.05 -6.97
CA VAL A 128 19.04 21.73 -8.41
C VAL A 128 19.77 22.81 -9.23
N PRO A 129 20.75 22.42 -10.07
CA PRO A 129 21.39 23.34 -11.02
C PRO A 129 20.35 24.05 -11.90
N LEU A 130 20.56 25.34 -12.18
CA LEU A 130 19.58 26.17 -12.89
C LEU A 130 19.12 25.56 -14.22
N ALA A 131 20.03 24.94 -14.97
CA ALA A 131 19.76 24.27 -16.24
C ALA A 131 18.83 23.05 -16.11
N GLU A 132 18.79 22.41 -14.94
CA GLU A 132 18.01 21.18 -14.70
C GLU A 132 16.67 21.44 -14.01
N ARG A 133 16.43 22.65 -13.48
CA ARG A 133 15.21 22.95 -12.69
C ARG A 133 13.92 22.70 -13.45
N ASN A 134 13.87 23.04 -14.74
CA ASN A 134 12.68 22.78 -15.56
C ASN A 134 12.46 21.29 -15.78
N ARG A 135 13.53 20.51 -15.94
CA ARG A 135 13.46 19.04 -16.02
C ARG A 135 12.94 18.46 -14.71
N ALA A 136 13.50 18.86 -13.56
CA ALA A 136 13.05 18.39 -12.25
C ALA A 136 11.56 18.68 -12.00
N ARG A 137 11.10 19.89 -12.31
CA ARG A 137 9.67 20.26 -12.19
C ARG A 137 8.77 19.41 -13.08
N LYS A 138 9.20 19.14 -14.31
CA LYS A 138 8.45 18.28 -15.23
C LYS A 138 8.36 16.84 -14.72
N LEU A 139 9.48 16.27 -14.27
CA LEU A 139 9.50 14.91 -13.71
C LEU A 139 8.59 14.80 -12.48
N VAL A 140 8.62 15.79 -11.58
CA VAL A 140 7.71 15.86 -10.41
C VAL A 140 6.24 15.92 -10.84
N ALA A 141 5.91 16.76 -11.82
CA ALA A 141 4.54 16.90 -12.30
C ALA A 141 4.03 15.61 -12.97
N ASP A 142 4.85 15.01 -13.85
CA ASP A 142 4.50 13.78 -14.56
C ASP A 142 4.35 12.60 -13.57
N GLU A 143 5.24 12.49 -12.58
CA GLU A 143 5.15 11.46 -11.52
C GLU A 143 3.88 11.59 -10.68
N ASN A 144 3.53 12.81 -10.30
CA ASN A 144 2.30 13.05 -9.55
C ASN A 144 1.05 12.79 -10.39
N ALA A 145 1.08 13.05 -11.70
CA ALA A 145 -0.01 12.70 -12.60
C ALA A 145 -0.23 11.18 -12.63
N ASP A 146 0.84 10.40 -12.78
CA ASP A 146 0.75 8.93 -12.82
C ASP A 146 0.34 8.35 -11.46
N ARG A 147 0.84 8.86 -10.34
CA ARG A 147 0.41 8.44 -8.99
C ARG A 147 -1.07 8.66 -8.74
N ASN A 148 -1.58 9.84 -9.08
CA ASN A 148 -3.00 10.15 -8.94
C ASN A 148 -3.85 9.26 -9.87
N ALA A 149 -3.39 8.99 -11.09
CA ALA A 149 -4.07 8.06 -11.98
C ALA A 149 -4.05 6.63 -11.41
N LEU A 150 -2.91 6.18 -10.87
CA LEU A 150 -2.75 4.85 -10.29
C LEU A 150 -3.74 4.60 -9.15
N TYR A 151 -3.88 5.55 -8.21
CA TYR A 151 -4.81 5.40 -7.09
C TYR A 151 -6.27 5.27 -7.56
N ARG A 152 -6.67 6.10 -8.53
CA ARG A 152 -8.00 6.04 -9.13
C ARG A 152 -8.24 4.75 -9.91
N GLU A 153 -7.26 4.29 -10.67
CA GLU A 153 -7.37 3.05 -11.45
C GLU A 153 -7.46 1.82 -10.54
N ILE A 154 -6.71 1.77 -9.44
CA ILE A 154 -6.83 0.69 -8.45
C ILE A 154 -8.23 0.69 -7.83
N ALA A 155 -8.73 1.86 -7.42
CA ALA A 155 -10.08 2.00 -6.87
C ALA A 155 -11.15 1.51 -7.86
N GLY A 156 -11.06 1.96 -9.12
CA GLY A 156 -11.99 1.59 -10.18
C GLY A 156 -11.92 0.12 -10.59
N ALA A 157 -10.73 -0.45 -10.72
CA ALA A 157 -10.53 -1.87 -11.06
C ALA A 157 -11.11 -2.81 -9.99
N ASN A 158 -11.16 -2.36 -8.74
CA ASN A 158 -11.74 -3.09 -7.62
C ASN A 158 -13.23 -2.80 -7.42
N GLY A 159 -13.87 -2.02 -8.30
CA GLY A 159 -15.30 -1.71 -8.21
C GLY A 159 -15.67 -0.75 -7.07
N HIS A 160 -14.67 -0.11 -6.44
CA HIS A 160 -14.83 0.77 -5.29
C HIS A 160 -14.13 2.12 -5.51
N PRO A 161 -14.65 3.00 -6.40
CA PRO A 161 -14.08 4.34 -6.61
C PRO A 161 -13.96 5.17 -5.33
N GLU A 162 -14.84 4.94 -4.35
CA GLU A 162 -14.83 5.57 -3.04
C GLU A 162 -13.56 5.26 -2.22
N TRP A 163 -12.86 4.16 -2.52
CA TRP A 163 -11.62 3.79 -1.83
C TRP A 163 -10.40 4.60 -2.27
N GLU A 164 -10.51 5.48 -3.27
CA GLU A 164 -9.34 6.22 -3.79
C GLU A 164 -8.58 6.96 -2.68
N ALA A 165 -9.29 7.59 -1.74
CA ALA A 165 -8.67 8.34 -0.65
C ALA A 165 -7.91 7.41 0.32
N ASP A 166 -8.49 6.27 0.67
CA ASP A 166 -7.85 5.28 1.55
C ASP A 166 -6.66 4.61 0.86
N ILE A 167 -6.80 4.26 -0.43
CA ILE A 167 -5.70 3.75 -1.27
C ILE A 167 -4.54 4.74 -1.28
N ARG A 168 -4.82 6.02 -1.55
CA ARG A 168 -3.81 7.08 -1.53
C ARG A 168 -3.12 7.17 -0.17
N GLY A 169 -3.87 7.13 0.93
CA GLY A 169 -3.33 7.15 2.29
C GLY A 169 -2.41 5.98 2.57
N THR A 170 -2.83 4.76 2.22
CA THR A 170 -2.00 3.55 2.35
C THR A 170 -0.74 3.65 1.50
N PHE A 171 -0.87 4.01 0.22
CA PHE A 171 0.30 4.18 -0.66
C PHE A 171 1.25 5.25 -0.14
N ALA A 172 0.76 6.36 0.41
CA ALA A 172 1.60 7.40 1.00
C ALA A 172 2.51 6.85 2.11
N GLN A 173 1.94 6.07 3.02
CA GLN A 173 2.68 5.40 4.08
C GLN A 173 3.69 4.42 3.51
N ARG A 174 3.30 3.59 2.53
CA ARG A 174 4.18 2.61 1.91
C ARG A 174 5.30 3.24 1.09
N TRP A 175 5.06 4.34 0.38
CA TRP A 175 6.10 5.10 -0.32
C TRP A 175 7.18 5.59 0.64
N ILE A 176 6.78 6.15 1.79
CA ILE A 176 7.71 6.60 2.83
C ILE A 176 8.42 5.39 3.47
N ALA A 177 7.71 4.31 3.75
CA ALA A 177 8.27 3.08 4.32
C ALA A 177 9.30 2.39 3.42
N ASN A 178 9.16 2.52 2.10
CA ASN A 178 10.09 1.99 1.09
C ASN A 178 11.12 3.01 0.58
N ALA A 179 11.08 4.26 1.05
CA ALA A 179 12.08 5.27 0.67
C ALA A 179 13.50 4.83 1.09
N ARG A 180 14.52 5.18 0.31
CA ARG A 180 15.92 4.85 0.64
C ARG A 180 16.44 5.75 1.78
N ALA A 181 17.45 5.28 2.51
CA ALA A 181 18.12 6.10 3.54
C ALA A 181 18.66 7.39 2.92
N GLY A 182 18.52 8.51 3.64
CA GLY A 182 18.91 9.83 3.16
C GLY A 182 17.85 10.54 2.31
N TRP A 183 16.77 9.87 1.90
CA TRP A 183 15.66 10.54 1.21
C TRP A 183 14.84 11.38 2.18
N TRP A 184 14.27 12.47 1.67
CA TRP A 184 13.41 13.35 2.45
C TRP A 184 11.94 13.00 2.31
N TYR A 185 11.20 13.10 3.40
CA TYR A 185 9.76 12.93 3.43
C TYR A 185 9.09 13.88 4.41
N GLN A 186 7.80 14.15 4.22
CA GLN A 186 6.97 14.87 5.19
C GLN A 186 6.46 13.91 6.26
N ASN A 187 6.72 14.23 7.54
CA ASN A 187 6.13 13.50 8.65
C ASN A 187 4.65 13.87 8.85
N ALA A 188 3.98 13.30 9.86
CA ALA A 188 2.57 13.56 10.15
C ALA A 188 2.24 15.04 10.46
N ALA A 189 3.23 15.83 10.89
CA ALA A 189 3.08 17.26 11.12
C ALA A 189 3.33 18.11 9.86
N GLY A 190 3.60 17.48 8.71
CA GLY A 190 3.95 18.15 7.46
C GLY A 190 5.39 18.67 7.41
N ALA A 191 6.21 18.38 8.43
CA ALA A 191 7.59 18.79 8.47
C ALA A 191 8.47 17.86 7.64
N TRP A 192 9.38 18.43 6.87
CA TRP A 192 10.37 17.69 6.11
C TRP A 192 11.43 17.09 7.04
N VAL A 193 11.59 15.77 6.96
CA VAL A 193 12.57 14.99 7.72
C VAL A 193 13.30 14.05 6.76
N GLN A 194 14.51 13.67 7.12
CA GLN A 194 15.31 12.72 6.36
C GLN A 194 15.14 11.31 6.95
N LYS A 195 15.05 10.31 6.09
CA LYS A 195 14.94 8.89 6.46
C LYS A 195 16.28 8.28 6.86
#